data_AF-A0A2J9PM43-F1
#
_entry.id   AF-A0A2J9PM43-F1
#
_cell.length_a   1.000
_cell.length_b   1.000
_cell.length_c   1.000
_cell.angle_alpha   90.00
_cell.angle_beta   90.00
_cell.angle_gamma   90.00
#
_symmetry.space_group_name_H-M   'P 1'
#
loop_
_entity.id
_entity.type
_entity.pdbx_description
1 polymer ?
#
loop_
_entity_poly.entity_id
_entity_poly.type
_entity_poly.pdbx_seq_one_letter_code
_entity_poly.pdbx_strand_id
1 'polypeptide(L)'
;MNKYIKDHWKVLLIGVIGVLIVIPILTQVLINIETNSNGSDDGWLGFWGGYLGSIIGVAGAIFVVQIQLNEENKSREAEKVDNTFFNLLSLHNEQKNALTKKSIFENIYLNFTKELKKQLLEEGLNLFYSQDDLIIEILSDVTKGYQKYIEDNEGKLSPEFSARWERRKKEGPFSDSYTTTDDSILYENLYCALNEIERIEEFLELIHTKKIKLFSNVLFENALKGVHKGAFERLDESVQAYKYLQSEIPEEWNRLISDLEKYKSNHFDLLPDNRRKKSVEIALKDYYSEIGSYFRIFHRIIKYINEKVPSKESKKDYLGFLRATLNEKEMLVIFYNAVYTERGSGLLKEISKTTFFGEYHELLEDGTVQHFNSSSLLWKSDDLKIMREFGKE
;
A
#
# COMPACT_ATOMS: atom_id res chain seq x y z
N MET A 1 43.96 -16.60 -16.52
CA MET A 1 44.67 -17.40 -17.54
C MET A 1 43.63 -18.10 -18.39
N ASN A 2 43.53 -17.72 -19.67
CA ASN A 2 42.44 -18.10 -20.57
C ASN A 2 42.36 -19.64 -20.71
N LYS A 3 41.16 -20.26 -20.67
CA LYS A 3 40.97 -21.73 -20.66
C LYS A 3 41.72 -22.42 -21.81
N TYR A 4 41.77 -21.75 -22.96
CA TYR A 4 42.49 -22.16 -24.16
C TYR A 4 44.02 -22.26 -23.99
N ILE A 5 44.64 -21.34 -23.25
CA ILE A 5 46.10 -21.35 -23.01
C ILE A 5 46.47 -22.57 -22.16
N LYS A 6 45.59 -22.95 -21.23
CA LYS A 6 45.80 -24.10 -20.35
C LYS A 6 45.71 -25.43 -21.12
N ASP A 7 44.77 -25.52 -22.06
CA ASP A 7 44.51 -26.74 -22.85
C ASP A 7 45.55 -26.96 -23.97
N HIS A 8 46.19 -25.89 -24.48
CA HIS A 8 47.14 -25.97 -25.60
C HIS A 8 48.59 -25.59 -25.27
N TRP A 9 48.96 -25.49 -23.99
CA TRP A 9 50.25 -24.95 -23.56
C TRP A 9 51.47 -25.71 -24.14
N LYS A 10 51.38 -27.04 -24.31
CA LYS A 10 52.47 -27.86 -24.88
C LYS A 10 52.72 -27.55 -26.37
N VAL A 11 51.67 -27.29 -27.13
CA VAL A 11 51.77 -26.93 -28.56
C VAL A 11 52.31 -25.51 -28.72
N LEU A 12 51.87 -24.59 -27.86
CA LEU A 12 52.42 -23.24 -27.76
C LEU A 12 53.92 -23.27 -27.40
N LEU A 13 54.33 -24.14 -26.46
CA LEU A 13 55.73 -24.30 -26.08
C LEU A 13 56.61 -24.80 -27.24
N ILE A 14 56.13 -25.81 -27.98
CA ILE A 14 56.83 -26.34 -29.16
C ILE A 14 56.92 -25.28 -30.26
N GLY A 15 55.86 -24.50 -30.47
CA GLY A 15 55.87 -23.38 -31.42
C GLY A 15 56.87 -22.29 -31.04
N VAL A 16 56.94 -21.93 -29.75
CA VAL A 16 57.90 -20.95 -29.23
C VAL A 16 59.35 -21.45 -29.38
N ILE A 17 59.61 -22.73 -29.10
CA ILE A 17 60.92 -23.36 -29.30
C ILE A 17 61.30 -23.39 -30.79
N GLY A 18 60.36 -23.73 -31.67
CA GLY A 18 60.57 -23.73 -33.12
C GLY A 18 60.93 -22.33 -33.65
N VAL A 19 60.21 -21.30 -33.21
CA VAL A 19 60.47 -19.92 -33.60
C VAL A 19 61.81 -19.43 -33.01
N LEU A 20 62.05 -19.58 -31.71
CA LEU A 20 63.23 -19.02 -31.06
C LEU A 20 64.54 -19.78 -31.30
N ILE A 21 64.50 -21.06 -31.66
CA ILE A 21 65.70 -21.89 -31.79
C ILE A 21 65.89 -22.42 -33.22
N VAL A 22 64.82 -22.93 -33.86
CA VAL A 22 64.96 -23.59 -35.17
C VAL A 22 65.15 -22.57 -36.29
N ILE A 23 64.45 -21.43 -36.27
CA ILE A 23 64.61 -20.38 -37.28
C ILE A 23 66.04 -19.79 -37.28
N PRO A 24 66.63 -19.41 -36.13
CA PRO A 24 68.02 -18.96 -36.07
C PRO A 24 69.06 -20.00 -36.53
N ILE A 25 68.83 -21.29 -36.23
CA ILE A 25 69.72 -22.36 -36.67
C ILE A 25 69.62 -22.53 -38.20
N LEU A 26 68.41 -22.50 -38.76
CA LEU A 26 68.20 -22.59 -40.20
C LEU A 26 68.80 -21.40 -40.95
N THR A 27 68.69 -20.18 -40.44
CA THR A 27 69.32 -19.01 -41.07
C THR A 27 70.85 -19.11 -41.04
N GLN A 28 71.45 -19.58 -39.94
CA GLN A 28 72.90 -19.85 -39.87
C GLN A 28 73.34 -20.93 -40.87
N VAL A 29 72.56 -22.02 -41.01
CA VAL A 29 72.85 -23.08 -41.99
C VAL A 29 72.80 -22.56 -43.42
N LEU A 30 71.79 -21.75 -43.76
CA LEU A 30 71.65 -21.16 -45.10
C LEU A 30 72.81 -20.20 -45.44
N ILE A 31 73.20 -19.33 -44.49
CA ILE A 31 74.33 -18.40 -44.67
C ILE A 31 75.64 -19.18 -44.91
N ASN A 32 75.88 -20.24 -44.15
CA ASN A 32 77.10 -21.04 -44.29
C ASN A 32 77.19 -21.80 -45.62
N ILE A 33 76.06 -22.17 -46.24
CA ILE A 33 76.04 -22.87 -47.54
C ILE A 33 76.42 -21.95 -48.69
N GLU A 34 76.11 -20.65 -48.59
CA GLU A 34 76.21 -19.72 -49.72
C GLU A 34 77.51 -18.88 -49.71
N THR A 35 78.08 -18.55 -48.53
CA THR A 35 79.20 -17.60 -48.44
C THR A 35 80.52 -18.16 -47.90
N ASN A 36 80.58 -19.42 -47.43
CA ASN A 36 81.77 -20.03 -46.81
C ASN A 36 82.42 -19.15 -45.69
N SER A 37 81.64 -18.22 -45.14
CA SER A 37 82.05 -17.26 -44.12
C SER A 37 81.10 -17.37 -42.92
N ASN A 38 81.66 -17.30 -41.72
CA ASN A 38 80.84 -17.14 -40.52
C ASN A 38 80.32 -15.69 -40.51
N GLY A 39 79.00 -15.51 -40.47
CA GLY A 39 78.41 -14.18 -40.36
C GLY A 39 79.01 -13.37 -39.20
N SER A 40 79.17 -12.06 -39.36
CA SER A 40 79.79 -11.21 -38.34
C SER A 40 78.95 -11.14 -37.07
N ASP A 41 79.60 -11.03 -35.91
CA ASP A 41 78.95 -10.90 -34.61
C ASP A 41 77.99 -9.69 -34.57
N ASP A 42 78.37 -8.58 -35.21
CA ASP A 42 77.53 -7.38 -35.37
C ASP A 42 76.27 -7.65 -36.22
N GLY A 43 76.38 -8.47 -37.27
CA GLY A 43 75.24 -8.88 -38.10
C GLY A 43 74.26 -9.76 -37.33
N TRP A 44 74.78 -10.66 -36.49
CA TRP A 44 73.98 -11.53 -35.62
C TRP A 44 73.28 -10.74 -34.51
N LEU A 45 73.94 -9.76 -33.91
CA LEU A 45 73.32 -8.85 -32.93
C LEU A 45 72.19 -8.03 -33.57
N GLY A 46 72.40 -7.52 -34.80
CA GLY A 46 71.37 -6.83 -35.57
C GLY A 46 70.16 -7.73 -35.89
N PHE A 47 70.41 -8.98 -36.28
CA PHE A 47 69.37 -9.98 -36.49
C PHE A 47 68.56 -10.25 -35.22
N TRP A 48 69.21 -10.55 -34.10
CA TRP A 48 68.52 -10.80 -32.83
C TRP A 48 67.75 -9.59 -32.32
N GLY A 49 68.30 -8.37 -32.49
CA GLY A 49 67.61 -7.13 -32.15
C GLY A 49 66.32 -6.92 -32.96
N GLY A 50 66.38 -7.13 -34.28
CA GLY A 50 65.20 -7.04 -35.14
C GLY A 50 64.20 -8.18 -34.91
N TYR A 51 64.69 -9.41 -34.76
CA TYR A 51 63.90 -10.61 -34.59
C TYR A 51 63.15 -10.63 -33.24
N LEU A 52 63.85 -10.45 -32.13
CA LEU A 52 63.22 -10.37 -30.80
C LEU A 52 62.36 -9.11 -30.68
N GLY A 53 62.80 -7.99 -31.25
CA GLY A 53 62.01 -6.76 -31.32
C GLY A 53 60.66 -6.98 -32.02
N SER A 54 60.64 -7.74 -33.11
CA SER A 54 59.40 -8.08 -33.83
C SER A 54 58.46 -9.00 -33.02
N ILE A 55 59.00 -10.00 -32.32
CA ILE A 55 58.21 -10.91 -31.47
C ILE A 55 57.61 -10.15 -30.30
N ILE A 56 58.42 -9.32 -29.61
CA ILE A 56 57.97 -8.49 -28.51
C ILE A 56 56.93 -7.47 -29.00
N GLY A 57 57.14 -6.87 -30.18
CA GLY A 57 56.20 -5.95 -30.79
C GLY A 57 54.84 -6.58 -31.07
N VAL A 58 54.81 -7.77 -31.67
CA VAL A 58 53.57 -8.51 -31.94
C VAL A 58 52.89 -8.95 -30.64
N ALA A 59 53.65 -9.46 -29.66
CA ALA A 59 53.12 -9.85 -28.36
C ALA A 59 52.52 -8.65 -27.60
N GLY A 60 53.20 -7.50 -27.64
CA GLY A 60 52.72 -6.24 -27.08
C GLY A 60 51.44 -5.77 -27.75
N ALA A 61 51.35 -5.82 -29.08
CA ALA A 61 50.14 -5.47 -29.82
C ALA A 61 48.95 -6.39 -29.44
N ILE A 62 49.16 -7.71 -29.38
CA ILE A 62 48.13 -8.67 -28.96
C ILE A 62 47.67 -8.37 -27.52
N PHE A 63 48.62 -8.08 -26.63
CA PHE A 63 48.32 -7.76 -25.23
C PHE A 63 47.48 -6.48 -25.10
N VAL A 64 47.83 -5.41 -25.83
CA VAL A 64 47.07 -4.17 -25.86
C VAL A 64 45.66 -4.39 -26.42
N VAL A 65 45.52 -5.15 -27.52
CA VAL A 65 44.22 -5.49 -28.10
C VAL A 65 43.34 -6.27 -27.11
N GLN A 66 43.92 -7.19 -26.33
CA GLN A 66 43.17 -7.92 -25.31
C GLN A 66 42.67 -7.02 -24.18
N ILE A 67 43.47 -6.05 -23.73
CA ILE A 67 43.04 -5.06 -22.76
C ILE A 67 41.88 -4.24 -23.33
N GLN A 68 42.04 -3.75 -24.56
CA GLN A 68 41.03 -2.93 -25.22
C GLN A 68 39.70 -3.68 -25.41
N LEU A 69 39.74 -4.95 -25.86
CA LEU A 69 38.54 -5.78 -25.99
C LEU A 69 37.84 -6.02 -24.65
N ASN A 70 38.60 -6.15 -23.56
CA ASN A 70 38.02 -6.36 -22.23
C ASN A 70 37.34 -5.09 -21.70
N GLU A 71 37.95 -3.92 -21.90
CA GLU A 71 37.34 -2.62 -21.58
C GLU A 71 36.10 -2.37 -22.44
N GLU A 72 36.17 -2.64 -23.75
CA GLU A 72 35.05 -2.50 -24.67
C GLU A 72 33.90 -3.45 -24.31
N ASN A 73 34.18 -4.70 -23.96
CA ASN A 73 33.14 -5.64 -23.54
C ASN A 73 32.43 -5.18 -22.26
N LYS A 74 33.18 -4.70 -21.26
CA LYS A 74 32.59 -4.12 -20.03
C LYS A 74 31.73 -2.90 -20.34
N SER A 75 32.22 -2.00 -21.20
CA SER A 75 31.48 -0.83 -21.65
C SER A 75 30.18 -1.22 -22.36
N ARG A 76 30.25 -2.18 -23.30
CA ARG A 76 29.08 -2.72 -24.02
C ARG A 76 28.06 -3.39 -23.09
N GLU A 77 28.51 -4.08 -22.04
CA GLU A 77 27.61 -4.68 -21.05
C GLU A 77 26.88 -3.60 -20.25
N ALA A 78 27.58 -2.57 -19.78
CA ALA A 78 26.96 -1.42 -19.12
C ALA A 78 25.96 -0.72 -20.06
N GLU A 79 26.36 -0.42 -21.29
CA GLU A 79 25.49 0.22 -22.28
C GLU A 79 24.24 -0.61 -22.60
N LYS A 80 24.34 -1.95 -22.62
CA LYS A 80 23.18 -2.84 -22.76
C LYS A 80 22.24 -2.75 -21.57
N VAL A 81 22.78 -2.63 -20.35
CA VAL A 81 21.97 -2.46 -19.14
C VAL A 81 21.20 -1.16 -19.21
N ASP A 82 21.89 -0.06 -19.50
CA ASP A 82 21.32 1.28 -19.64
C ASP A 82 20.21 1.29 -20.71
N ASN A 83 20.51 0.82 -21.92
CA ASN A 83 19.55 0.80 -23.03
C ASN A 83 18.31 -0.05 -22.71
N THR A 84 18.51 -1.23 -22.10
CA THR A 84 17.37 -2.10 -21.76
C THR A 84 16.51 -1.47 -20.67
N PHE A 85 17.14 -0.87 -19.64
CA PHE A 85 16.42 -0.16 -18.59
C PHE A 85 15.60 0.99 -19.17
N PHE A 86 16.21 1.89 -19.96
CA PHE A 86 15.51 3.05 -20.51
C PHE A 86 14.42 2.66 -21.52
N ASN A 87 14.60 1.56 -22.25
CA ASN A 87 13.52 1.00 -23.07
C ASN A 87 12.33 0.53 -22.22
N LEU A 88 12.60 -0.21 -21.13
CA LEU A 88 11.53 -0.63 -20.21
C LEU A 88 10.86 0.57 -19.53
N LEU A 89 11.64 1.58 -19.14
CA LEU A 89 11.14 2.82 -18.55
C LEU A 89 10.28 3.60 -19.55
N SER A 90 10.68 3.68 -20.83
CA SER A 90 9.86 4.29 -21.88
C SER A 90 8.53 3.58 -22.05
N LEU A 91 8.54 2.25 -22.14
CA LEU A 91 7.30 1.45 -22.22
C LEU A 91 6.41 1.64 -20.99
N HIS A 92 6.99 1.76 -19.80
CA HIS A 92 6.26 2.06 -18.57
C HIS A 92 5.63 3.45 -18.60
N ASN A 93 6.39 4.46 -19.03
CA ASN A 93 5.90 5.83 -19.17
C ASN A 93 4.78 5.95 -20.20
N GLU A 94 4.83 5.20 -21.30
CA GLU A 94 3.72 5.14 -22.27
C GLU A 94 2.43 4.61 -21.64
N GLN A 95 2.50 3.52 -20.87
CA GLN A 95 1.34 3.01 -20.14
C GLN A 95 0.85 4.01 -19.09
N LYS A 96 1.78 4.59 -18.32
CA LYS A 96 1.48 5.62 -17.32
C LYS A 96 0.71 6.77 -17.95
N ASN A 97 1.20 7.34 -19.04
CA ASN A 97 0.58 8.49 -19.70
C ASN A 97 -0.86 8.22 -20.14
N ALA A 98 -1.18 6.98 -20.55
CA ALA A 98 -2.54 6.58 -20.87
C ALA A 98 -3.46 6.56 -19.64
N LEU A 99 -2.93 6.14 -18.47
CA LEU A 99 -3.65 6.06 -17.20
C LEU A 99 -3.80 7.42 -16.52
N THR A 100 -2.76 8.26 -16.54
CA THR A 100 -2.78 9.61 -15.96
C THR A 100 -3.80 10.51 -16.66
N LYS A 101 -3.96 10.40 -17.99
CA LYS A 101 -5.01 11.14 -18.73
C LYS A 101 -6.43 10.83 -18.26
N LYS A 102 -6.64 9.68 -17.65
CA LYS A 102 -7.93 9.19 -17.13
C LYS A 102 -8.04 9.32 -15.60
N SER A 103 -7.04 9.91 -14.94
CA SER A 103 -6.94 10.02 -13.48
C SER A 103 -7.14 8.68 -12.76
N ILE A 104 -6.64 7.58 -13.34
CA ILE A 104 -6.92 6.23 -12.85
C ILE A 104 -6.34 6.01 -11.44
N PHE A 105 -5.14 6.53 -11.16
CA PHE A 105 -4.49 6.34 -9.86
C PHE A 105 -5.20 7.11 -8.75
N GLU A 106 -5.68 8.33 -9.04
CA GLU A 106 -6.50 9.11 -8.13
C GLU A 106 -7.82 8.39 -7.83
N ASN A 107 -8.47 7.85 -8.85
CA ASN A 107 -9.72 7.12 -8.71
C ASN A 107 -9.55 5.81 -7.91
N ILE A 108 -8.49 5.04 -8.18
CA ILE A 108 -8.15 3.85 -7.39
C ILE A 108 -7.94 4.22 -5.92
N TYR A 109 -7.17 5.27 -5.67
CA TYR A 109 -6.85 5.68 -4.31
C TYR A 109 -8.09 6.18 -3.54
N LEU A 110 -8.99 6.91 -4.20
CA LEU A 110 -10.30 7.25 -3.64
C LEU A 110 -11.14 6.00 -3.33
N ASN A 111 -11.10 5.00 -4.21
CA ASN A 111 -11.80 3.74 -3.99
C ASN A 111 -11.21 2.93 -2.82
N PHE A 112 -9.90 2.99 -2.54
CA PHE A 112 -9.35 2.42 -1.30
C PHE A 112 -10.05 3.00 -0.09
N THR A 113 -10.12 4.34 0.00
CA THR A 113 -10.74 5.02 1.13
C THR A 113 -12.22 4.66 1.26
N LYS A 114 -12.94 4.57 0.14
CA LYS A 114 -14.36 4.19 0.10
C LYS A 114 -14.59 2.76 0.59
N GLU A 115 -13.83 1.80 0.08
CA GLU A 115 -13.98 0.40 0.47
C GLU A 115 -13.49 0.14 1.91
N LEU A 116 -12.49 0.88 2.39
CA LEU A 116 -12.07 0.83 3.79
C LEU A 116 -13.16 1.36 4.72
N LYS A 117 -13.77 2.51 4.41
CA LYS A 117 -14.92 3.03 5.18
C LYS A 117 -16.05 2.00 5.24
N LYS A 118 -16.37 1.35 4.12
CA LYS A 118 -17.40 0.31 4.09
C LYS A 118 -17.04 -0.87 5.01
N GLN A 119 -15.83 -1.40 4.91
CA GLN A 119 -15.41 -2.50 5.79
C GLN A 119 -15.35 -2.06 7.26
N LEU A 120 -15.00 -0.81 7.57
CA LEU A 120 -14.96 -0.29 8.93
C LEU A 120 -16.36 -0.22 9.55
N LEU A 121 -17.34 0.25 8.78
CA LEU A 121 -18.75 0.23 9.20
C LEU A 121 -19.29 -1.19 9.39
N GLU A 122 -18.87 -2.14 8.54
CA GLU A 122 -19.20 -3.56 8.72
C GLU A 122 -18.57 -4.13 10.01
N GLU A 123 -17.34 -3.74 10.38
CA GLU A 123 -16.73 -4.18 11.64
C GLU A 123 -17.38 -3.54 12.87
N GLY A 124 -17.75 -2.26 12.80
CA GLY A 124 -18.59 -1.66 13.84
C GLY A 124 -19.89 -2.43 14.02
N LEU A 125 -20.51 -2.91 12.93
CA LEU A 125 -21.74 -3.72 12.97
C LEU A 125 -21.52 -5.07 13.63
N ASN A 126 -20.38 -5.70 13.37
CA ASN A 126 -20.03 -6.95 14.04
C ASN A 126 -19.85 -6.72 15.55
N LEU A 127 -19.18 -5.63 15.95
CA LEU A 127 -18.99 -5.28 17.36
C LEU A 127 -20.33 -5.00 18.06
N PHE A 128 -21.22 -4.26 17.39
CA PHE A 128 -22.57 -4.01 17.88
C PHE A 128 -23.33 -5.33 18.13
N TYR A 129 -23.38 -6.22 17.13
CA TYR A 129 -24.08 -7.49 17.28
C TYR A 129 -23.37 -8.51 18.15
N SER A 130 -22.07 -8.36 18.43
CA SER A 130 -21.39 -9.20 19.41
C SER A 130 -21.73 -8.83 20.86
N GLN A 131 -22.43 -7.71 21.06
CA GLN A 131 -22.89 -7.21 22.36
C GLN A 131 -24.42 -7.07 22.38
N ASP A 132 -25.13 -7.78 21.51
CA ASP A 132 -26.58 -7.67 21.36
C ASP A 132 -27.33 -7.98 22.67
N ASP A 133 -26.94 -9.01 23.40
CA ASP A 133 -27.51 -9.34 24.71
C ASP A 133 -27.41 -8.17 25.71
N LEU A 134 -26.23 -7.55 25.82
CA LEU A 134 -25.99 -6.39 26.70
C LEU A 134 -26.83 -5.18 26.26
N ILE A 135 -26.90 -4.93 24.95
CA ILE A 135 -27.69 -3.82 24.39
C ILE A 135 -29.17 -4.03 24.70
N ILE A 136 -29.67 -5.25 24.51
CA ILE A 136 -31.07 -5.60 24.79
C ILE A 136 -31.38 -5.41 26.28
N GLU A 137 -30.48 -5.84 27.17
CA GLU A 137 -30.62 -5.65 28.62
C GLU A 137 -30.72 -4.16 28.99
N ILE A 138 -29.76 -3.34 28.53
CA ILE A 138 -29.73 -1.90 28.77
C ILE A 138 -31.01 -1.23 28.25
N LEU A 139 -31.38 -1.51 27.00
CA LEU A 139 -32.57 -0.91 26.39
C LEU A 139 -33.85 -1.34 27.11
N SER A 140 -33.94 -2.60 27.55
CA SER A 140 -35.08 -3.08 28.34
C SER A 140 -35.18 -2.36 29.69
N ASP A 141 -34.05 -2.11 30.35
CA ASP A 141 -34.03 -1.41 31.63
C ASP A 141 -34.35 0.09 31.48
N VAL A 142 -33.88 0.72 30.40
CA VAL A 142 -34.27 2.09 30.04
C VAL A 142 -35.78 2.16 29.77
N THR A 143 -36.34 1.22 29.03
CA THR A 143 -37.80 1.13 28.78
C THR A 143 -38.59 0.99 30.07
N LYS A 144 -38.20 0.07 30.97
CA LYS A 144 -38.82 -0.05 32.31
C LYS A 144 -38.73 1.25 33.10
N GLY A 145 -37.61 1.95 32.97
CA GLY A 145 -37.36 3.25 33.56
C GLY A 145 -38.35 4.32 33.10
N TYR A 146 -38.58 4.42 31.79
CA TYR A 146 -39.59 5.31 31.22
C TYR A 146 -41.02 4.91 31.64
N GLN A 147 -41.33 3.60 31.65
CA GLN A 147 -42.64 3.10 32.09
C GLN A 147 -42.92 3.50 33.54
N LYS A 148 -41.96 3.27 34.44
CA LYS A 148 -42.06 3.69 35.84
C LYS A 148 -42.24 5.20 35.99
N TYR A 149 -41.50 6.00 35.21
CA TYR A 149 -41.68 7.45 35.20
C TYR A 149 -43.11 7.85 34.83
N ILE A 150 -43.71 7.19 33.83
CA ILE A 150 -45.10 7.43 33.43
C ILE A 150 -46.06 7.07 34.56
N GLU A 151 -45.95 5.87 35.13
CA GLU A 151 -46.79 5.39 36.25
C GLU A 151 -46.74 6.33 37.46
N ASP A 152 -45.55 6.80 37.83
CA ASP A 152 -45.33 7.68 38.99
C ASP A 152 -45.86 9.11 38.78
N ASN A 153 -46.16 9.52 37.54
CA ASN A 153 -46.44 10.92 37.21
C ASN A 153 -47.76 11.17 36.47
N GLU A 154 -48.34 10.19 35.77
CA GLU A 154 -49.57 10.42 35.00
C GLU A 154 -50.77 10.82 35.88
N GLY A 155 -50.81 10.33 37.14
CA GLY A 155 -51.84 10.69 38.12
C GLY A 155 -51.70 12.11 38.70
N LYS A 156 -50.62 12.84 38.38
CA LYS A 156 -50.39 14.22 38.84
C LYS A 156 -50.93 15.28 37.89
N LEU A 157 -51.36 14.88 36.68
CA LEU A 157 -51.92 15.80 35.70
C LEU A 157 -53.25 16.38 36.17
N SER A 158 -53.50 17.65 35.83
CA SER A 158 -54.84 18.22 36.02
C SER A 158 -55.89 17.50 35.16
N PRO A 159 -57.20 17.62 35.48
CA PRO A 159 -58.26 16.97 34.70
C PRO A 159 -58.23 17.30 33.19
N GLU A 160 -57.82 18.52 32.83
CA GLU A 160 -57.69 18.93 31.43
C GLU A 160 -56.57 18.14 30.73
N PHE A 161 -55.37 18.13 31.31
CA PHE A 161 -54.21 17.44 30.72
C PHE A 161 -54.30 15.92 30.82
N SER A 162 -54.97 15.39 31.84
CA SER A 162 -55.29 13.96 31.94
C SER A 162 -56.18 13.50 30.78
N ALA A 163 -57.21 14.28 30.41
CA ALA A 163 -58.04 13.97 29.25
C ALA A 163 -57.25 14.03 27.94
N ARG A 164 -56.32 14.97 27.80
CA ARG A 164 -55.40 15.07 26.65
C ARG A 164 -54.45 13.87 26.59
N TRP A 165 -53.88 13.47 27.72
CA TRP A 165 -52.99 12.31 27.85
C TRP A 165 -53.69 11.00 27.45
N GLU A 166 -54.89 10.75 27.96
CA GLU A 166 -55.69 9.58 27.60
C GLU A 166 -56.05 9.54 26.12
N ARG A 167 -56.34 10.70 25.52
CA ARG A 167 -56.58 10.81 24.08
C ARG A 167 -55.33 10.46 23.30
N ARG A 168 -54.16 10.97 23.71
CA ARG A 168 -52.89 10.76 23.00
C ARG A 168 -52.44 9.31 23.02
N LYS A 169 -52.60 8.60 24.14
CA LYS A 169 -52.33 7.15 24.25
C LYS A 169 -53.15 6.31 23.25
N LYS A 170 -54.33 6.78 22.82
CA LYS A 170 -55.25 6.05 21.94
C LYS A 170 -55.17 6.48 20.47
N GLU A 171 -55.07 7.79 20.24
CA GLU A 171 -55.21 8.41 18.90
C GLU A 171 -53.86 8.82 18.29
N GLY A 172 -52.77 8.78 19.06
CA GLY A 172 -51.44 9.21 18.61
C GLY A 172 -51.26 10.74 18.60
N PRO A 173 -50.26 11.26 17.87
CA PRO A 173 -49.94 12.69 17.89
C PRO A 173 -51.05 13.55 17.29
N PHE A 174 -51.47 14.59 18.00
CA PHE A 174 -52.42 15.60 17.53
C PHE A 174 -51.93 17.03 17.83
N SER A 175 -52.32 17.97 16.98
CA SER A 175 -51.98 19.38 17.13
C SER A 175 -52.76 19.98 18.29
N ASP A 176 -52.03 20.47 19.29
CA ASP A 176 -52.59 21.08 20.49
C ASP A 176 -51.93 22.43 20.72
N SER A 177 -52.71 23.41 21.19
CA SER A 177 -52.19 24.68 21.68
C SER A 177 -52.62 24.89 23.12
N TYR A 178 -51.63 25.19 23.96
CA TYR A 178 -51.82 25.50 25.38
C TYR A 178 -50.67 26.41 25.83
N THR A 179 -50.86 27.13 26.92
CA THR A 179 -49.81 27.98 27.52
C THR A 179 -48.83 27.13 28.32
N THR A 180 -47.56 27.50 28.31
CA THR A 180 -46.54 26.82 29.12
C THR A 180 -46.81 26.98 30.61
N THR A 181 -47.15 25.88 31.26
CA THR A 181 -47.37 25.70 32.70
C THR A 181 -46.62 24.45 33.18
N ASP A 182 -46.45 24.28 34.50
CA ASP A 182 -45.83 23.08 35.07
C ASP A 182 -46.57 21.79 34.64
N ASP A 183 -47.91 21.87 34.57
CA ASP A 183 -48.76 20.76 34.14
C ASP A 183 -48.56 20.43 32.64
N SER A 184 -48.37 21.46 31.80
CA SER A 184 -48.06 21.26 30.38
C SER A 184 -46.65 20.69 30.16
N ILE A 185 -45.69 21.07 31.01
CA ILE A 185 -44.33 20.53 30.97
C ILE A 185 -44.35 19.05 31.36
N LEU A 186 -45.09 18.71 32.41
CA LEU A 186 -45.27 17.31 32.83
C LEU A 186 -45.92 16.47 31.73
N TYR A 187 -46.98 16.99 31.11
CA TYR A 187 -47.64 16.36 29.97
C TYR A 187 -46.66 16.11 28.80
N GLU A 188 -45.86 17.10 28.42
CA GLU A 188 -44.87 16.95 27.35
C GLU A 188 -43.76 15.96 27.72
N ASN A 189 -43.34 15.90 28.99
CA ASN A 189 -42.36 14.92 29.45
C ASN A 189 -42.91 13.49 29.42
N LEU A 190 -44.16 13.28 29.84
CA LEU A 190 -44.85 11.98 29.73
C LEU A 190 -44.99 11.55 28.27
N TYR A 191 -45.31 12.50 27.39
CA TYR A 191 -45.39 12.24 25.95
C TYR A 191 -44.02 11.92 25.35
N CYS A 192 -42.97 12.65 25.72
CA CYS A 192 -41.60 12.32 25.32
C CYS A 192 -41.24 10.89 25.78
N ALA A 193 -41.51 10.54 27.04
CA ALA A 193 -41.26 9.21 27.57
C ALA A 193 -41.97 8.10 26.77
N LEU A 194 -43.24 8.29 26.41
CA LEU A 194 -43.99 7.34 25.60
C LEU A 194 -43.37 7.14 24.21
N ASN A 195 -43.02 8.23 23.53
CA ASN A 195 -42.40 8.14 22.19
C ASN A 195 -41.02 7.47 22.25
N GLU A 196 -40.23 7.71 23.30
CA GLU A 196 -38.92 7.06 23.43
C GLU A 196 -39.07 5.56 23.73
N ILE A 197 -40.09 5.12 24.47
CA ILE A 197 -40.43 3.69 24.62
C ILE A 197 -40.72 3.07 23.25
N GLU A 198 -41.64 3.65 22.47
CA GLU A 198 -42.02 3.12 21.15
C GLU A 198 -40.80 2.99 20.23
N ARG A 199 -39.92 4.01 20.21
CA ARG A 199 -38.67 3.97 19.42
C ARG A 199 -37.70 2.90 19.88
N ILE A 200 -37.54 2.72 21.19
CA ILE A 200 -36.65 1.68 21.74
C ILE A 200 -37.21 0.30 21.41
N GLU A 201 -38.52 0.09 21.51
CA GLU A 201 -39.18 -1.17 21.17
C GLU A 201 -39.04 -1.52 19.67
N GLU A 202 -39.27 -0.55 18.78
CA GLU A 202 -38.99 -0.70 17.35
C GLU A 202 -37.52 -1.09 17.11
N PHE A 203 -36.60 -0.46 17.83
CA PHE A 203 -35.18 -0.74 17.69
C PHE A 203 -34.81 -2.15 18.21
N LEU A 204 -35.38 -2.57 19.34
CA LEU A 204 -35.24 -3.93 19.86
C LEU A 204 -35.70 -4.98 18.84
N GLU A 205 -36.83 -4.76 18.17
CA GLU A 205 -37.29 -5.64 17.10
C GLU A 205 -36.27 -5.73 15.95
N LEU A 206 -35.66 -4.60 15.56
CA LEU A 206 -34.63 -4.57 14.53
C LEU A 206 -33.36 -5.32 14.93
N ILE A 207 -32.94 -5.25 16.20
CA ILE A 207 -31.82 -6.05 16.74
C ILE A 207 -32.17 -7.55 16.66
N HIS A 208 -33.33 -7.94 17.21
CA HIS A 208 -33.76 -9.34 17.23
C HIS A 208 -33.87 -9.95 15.83
N THR A 209 -34.37 -9.18 14.87
CA THR A 209 -34.53 -9.62 13.48
C THR A 209 -33.26 -9.45 12.63
N LYS A 210 -32.15 -8.95 13.22
CA LYS A 210 -30.88 -8.66 12.55
C LYS A 210 -31.04 -7.82 11.27
N LYS A 211 -31.99 -6.88 11.30
CA LYS A 211 -32.32 -6.02 10.14
C LYS A 211 -31.45 -4.76 10.05
N ILE A 212 -30.63 -4.46 11.06
CA ILE A 212 -29.67 -3.36 11.01
C ILE A 212 -28.50 -3.79 10.11
N LYS A 213 -28.42 -3.19 8.91
CA LYS A 213 -27.49 -3.61 7.84
C LYS A 213 -26.26 -2.71 7.68
N LEU A 214 -26.30 -1.46 8.13
CA LEU A 214 -25.16 -0.53 8.04
C LEU A 214 -25.29 0.58 9.08
N PHE A 215 -24.17 0.93 9.72
CA PHE A 215 -24.06 1.99 10.72
C PHE A 215 -24.58 3.37 10.27
N SER A 216 -24.55 3.64 8.97
CA SER A 216 -24.96 4.92 8.37
C SER A 216 -26.30 4.87 7.61
N ASN A 217 -26.95 3.71 7.49
CA ASN A 217 -28.18 3.63 6.71
C ASN A 217 -29.38 4.06 7.55
N VAL A 218 -29.98 5.16 7.07
CA VAL A 218 -31.25 5.74 7.48
C VAL A 218 -32.33 4.66 7.49
N LEU A 219 -32.77 4.26 8.68
CA LEU A 219 -34.01 3.49 8.88
C LEU A 219 -35.18 4.38 9.33
N PHE A 220 -34.92 5.64 9.68
CA PHE A 220 -35.96 6.59 10.08
C PHE A 220 -35.70 7.96 9.44
N GLU A 221 -36.41 8.29 8.36
CA GLU A 221 -36.51 9.67 7.90
C GLU A 221 -37.36 10.44 8.92
N ASN A 222 -36.77 11.42 9.62
CA ASN A 222 -37.56 12.43 10.30
C ASN A 222 -37.71 13.61 9.33
N ALA A 223 -38.95 13.85 8.88
CA ALA A 223 -39.32 14.83 7.85
C ALA A 223 -39.18 16.30 8.29
N LEU A 224 -38.48 16.59 9.39
CA LEU A 224 -38.31 17.94 9.92
C LEU A 224 -36.85 18.13 10.34
N LYS A 225 -36.15 19.02 9.61
CA LYS A 225 -34.77 19.52 9.85
C LYS A 225 -33.64 18.63 9.34
N GLY A 226 -33.42 18.63 8.01
CA GLY A 226 -32.12 18.61 7.28
C GLY A 226 -30.83 18.00 7.86
N VAL A 227 -30.88 17.11 8.85
CA VAL A 227 -29.74 16.46 9.50
C VAL A 227 -29.97 14.96 9.41
N HIS A 228 -29.23 14.31 8.52
CA HIS A 228 -29.28 12.86 8.36
C HIS A 228 -28.55 12.19 9.53
N LYS A 229 -29.26 11.92 10.63
CA LYS A 229 -28.75 11.06 11.71
C LYS A 229 -28.97 9.58 11.34
N GLY A 230 -28.00 8.72 11.62
CA GLY A 230 -28.14 7.28 11.47
C GLY A 230 -29.10 6.70 12.51
N ALA A 231 -29.45 5.41 12.37
CA ALA A 231 -30.33 4.73 13.32
C ALA A 231 -29.73 4.68 14.74
N PHE A 232 -28.41 4.59 14.83
CA PHE A 232 -27.69 4.47 16.08
C PHE A 232 -27.59 5.81 16.86
N GLU A 233 -27.41 6.94 16.16
CA GLU A 233 -27.43 8.27 16.80
C GLU A 233 -28.79 8.59 17.40
N ARG A 234 -29.87 8.19 16.71
CA ARG A 234 -31.22 8.33 17.24
C ARG A 234 -31.46 7.47 18.47
N LEU A 235 -30.96 6.24 18.46
CA LEU A 235 -31.04 5.38 19.62
C LEU A 235 -30.26 5.94 20.81
N ASP A 236 -29.03 6.41 20.58
CA ASP A 236 -28.26 7.06 21.63
C ASP A 236 -29.02 8.29 22.16
N GLU A 237 -29.63 9.11 21.31
CA GLU A 237 -30.49 10.21 21.76
C GLU A 237 -31.65 9.74 22.66
N SER A 238 -32.33 8.65 22.31
CA SER A 238 -33.39 8.04 23.12
C SER A 238 -32.89 7.60 24.51
N VAL A 239 -31.69 7.01 24.57
CA VAL A 239 -31.07 6.60 25.84
C VAL A 239 -30.54 7.81 26.62
N GLN A 240 -29.97 8.81 25.95
CA GLN A 240 -29.49 10.04 26.59
C GLN A 240 -30.62 10.92 27.13
N ALA A 241 -31.77 10.94 26.45
CA ALA A 241 -32.97 11.63 26.91
C ALA A 241 -33.42 11.15 28.31
N TYR A 242 -33.14 9.89 28.64
CA TYR A 242 -33.49 9.29 29.92
C TYR A 242 -32.78 9.97 31.12
N LYS A 243 -31.56 10.53 30.92
CA LYS A 243 -30.85 11.32 31.95
C LYS A 243 -31.66 12.50 32.45
N TYR A 244 -32.45 13.12 31.58
CA TYR A 244 -33.23 14.29 31.93
C TYR A 244 -34.47 13.95 32.75
N LEU A 245 -34.88 12.69 32.78
CA LEU A 245 -36.17 12.29 33.34
C LEU A 245 -36.09 11.74 34.76
N GLN A 246 -35.07 10.94 35.14
CA GLN A 246 -34.74 10.64 36.55
C GLN A 246 -33.61 9.61 36.81
N SER A 247 -32.90 9.08 35.82
CA SER A 247 -31.91 8.00 36.05
C SER A 247 -30.55 8.26 35.41
N GLU A 248 -29.50 7.71 36.02
CA GLU A 248 -28.19 7.60 35.37
C GLU A 248 -28.25 6.54 34.27
N ILE A 249 -27.61 6.82 33.13
CA ILE A 249 -27.43 5.84 32.06
C ILE A 249 -26.36 4.85 32.50
N PRO A 250 -26.53 3.53 32.26
CA PRO A 250 -25.50 2.54 32.51
C PRO A 250 -24.14 2.96 31.92
N GLU A 251 -23.06 2.82 32.67
CA GLU A 251 -21.72 3.22 32.23
C GLU A 251 -21.30 2.44 30.98
N GLU A 252 -21.75 1.18 30.90
CA GLU A 252 -21.60 0.25 29.80
C GLU A 252 -22.14 0.82 28.48
N TRP A 253 -23.25 1.55 28.51
CA TRP A 253 -23.80 2.21 27.32
C TRP A 253 -22.82 3.26 26.78
N ASN A 254 -22.37 4.18 27.65
CA ASN A 254 -21.47 5.24 27.22
C ASN A 254 -20.13 4.67 26.68
N ARG A 255 -19.63 3.58 27.28
CA ARG A 255 -18.46 2.85 26.77
C ARG A 255 -18.72 2.26 25.39
N LEU A 256 -19.85 1.56 25.19
CA LEU A 256 -20.25 1.00 23.90
C LEU A 256 -20.38 2.08 22.81
N ILE A 257 -21.07 3.19 23.10
CA ILE A 257 -21.20 4.32 22.17
C ILE A 257 -19.82 4.85 21.78
N SER A 258 -18.96 5.10 22.78
CA SER A 258 -17.61 5.61 22.55
C SER A 258 -16.78 4.66 21.69
N ASP A 259 -16.91 3.35 21.87
CA ASP A 259 -16.23 2.36 21.04
C ASP A 259 -16.78 2.33 19.61
N LEU A 260 -18.10 2.39 19.42
CA LEU A 260 -18.74 2.38 18.11
C LEU A 260 -18.50 3.67 17.30
N GLU A 261 -18.35 4.81 17.96
CA GLU A 261 -17.97 6.07 17.32
C GLU A 261 -16.61 5.97 16.62
N LYS A 262 -15.67 5.19 17.16
CA LYS A 262 -14.35 4.99 16.55
C LYS A 262 -14.44 4.35 15.15
N TYR A 263 -15.49 3.57 14.89
CA TYR A 263 -15.74 2.95 13.58
C TYR A 263 -16.43 3.88 12.57
N LYS A 264 -16.87 5.08 13.00
CA LYS A 264 -17.41 6.13 12.12
C LYS A 264 -16.33 7.10 11.66
N SER A 265 -15.31 7.32 12.49
CA SER A 265 -14.09 8.05 12.11
C SER A 265 -13.24 7.27 11.10
N ASN A 266 -12.40 7.95 10.32
CA ASN A 266 -11.48 7.33 9.36
C ASN A 266 -10.31 6.57 10.05
N HIS A 267 -10.54 5.93 11.19
CA HIS A 267 -9.55 5.14 11.92
C HIS A 267 -9.43 3.74 11.30
N PHE A 268 -8.85 3.67 10.11
CA PHE A 268 -8.68 2.42 9.38
C PHE A 268 -7.78 1.40 10.09
N ASP A 269 -7.02 1.84 11.12
CA ASP A 269 -6.19 0.98 11.96
C ASP A 269 -7.00 -0.07 12.73
N LEU A 270 -8.29 0.20 12.99
CA LEU A 270 -9.22 -0.73 13.63
C LEU A 270 -9.58 -1.95 12.75
N LEU A 271 -9.29 -1.89 11.46
CA LEU A 271 -9.57 -2.99 10.56
C LEU A 271 -8.52 -4.11 10.72
N PRO A 272 -8.94 -5.37 10.87
CA PRO A 272 -8.02 -6.49 10.83
C PRO A 272 -7.43 -6.69 9.42
N ASP A 273 -6.24 -7.31 9.34
CA ASP A 273 -5.47 -7.49 8.10
C ASP A 273 -6.27 -8.11 6.94
N ASN A 274 -7.13 -9.08 7.23
CA ASN A 274 -7.98 -9.71 6.22
C ASN A 274 -8.96 -8.71 5.57
N ARG A 275 -9.52 -7.78 6.36
CA ARG A 275 -10.41 -6.71 5.87
C ARG A 275 -9.61 -5.67 5.10
N ARG A 276 -8.42 -5.29 5.58
CA ARG A 276 -7.50 -4.39 4.87
C ARG A 276 -7.17 -4.91 3.47
N LYS A 277 -6.75 -6.18 3.37
CA LYS A 277 -6.48 -6.86 2.09
C LYS A 277 -7.72 -6.91 1.20
N LYS A 278 -8.87 -7.30 1.76
CA LYS A 278 -10.14 -7.36 1.02
C LYS A 278 -10.52 -5.98 0.45
N SER A 279 -10.38 -4.90 1.21
CA SER A 279 -10.68 -3.54 0.74
C SER A 279 -9.80 -3.14 -0.44
N VAL A 280 -8.49 -3.39 -0.36
CA VAL A 280 -7.55 -3.07 -1.44
C VAL A 280 -7.83 -3.90 -2.69
N GLU A 281 -8.08 -5.20 -2.55
CA GLU A 281 -8.40 -6.10 -3.66
C GLU A 281 -9.70 -5.68 -4.38
N ILE A 282 -10.76 -5.34 -3.62
CA ILE A 282 -12.02 -4.87 -4.20
C ILE A 282 -11.82 -3.56 -4.95
N ALA A 283 -11.10 -2.61 -4.35
CA ALA A 283 -10.87 -1.30 -4.96
C ALA A 283 -10.07 -1.35 -6.26
N LEU A 284 -9.15 -2.32 -6.41
CA LEU A 284 -8.36 -2.52 -7.63
C LEU A 284 -9.07 -3.37 -8.69
N LYS A 285 -10.04 -4.21 -8.28
CA LYS A 285 -10.68 -5.22 -9.13
C LYS A 285 -11.18 -4.66 -10.45
N ASP A 286 -11.85 -3.51 -10.41
CA ASP A 286 -12.49 -2.89 -11.57
C ASP A 286 -11.49 -2.23 -12.52
N TYR A 287 -10.25 -1.98 -12.07
CA TYR A 287 -9.20 -1.33 -12.84
C TYR A 287 -8.19 -2.30 -13.45
N TYR A 288 -8.23 -3.59 -13.10
CA TYR A 288 -7.20 -4.55 -13.52
C TYR A 288 -7.03 -4.68 -15.04
N SER A 289 -8.10 -4.47 -15.81
CA SER A 289 -8.04 -4.46 -17.28
C SER A 289 -7.19 -3.30 -17.81
N GLU A 290 -7.15 -2.16 -17.10
CA GLU A 290 -6.41 -0.95 -17.49
C GLU A 290 -4.99 -0.94 -16.91
N ILE A 291 -4.81 -1.28 -15.63
CA ILE A 291 -3.52 -1.15 -14.92
C ILE A 291 -2.65 -2.41 -15.00
N GLY A 292 -3.18 -3.52 -15.52
CA GLY A 292 -2.47 -4.79 -15.56
C GLY A 292 -1.16 -4.74 -16.37
N SER A 293 -1.16 -4.06 -17.51
CA SER A 293 0.06 -3.86 -18.32
C SER A 293 1.08 -2.97 -17.60
N TYR A 294 0.61 -1.89 -16.97
CA TYR A 294 1.43 -0.98 -16.18
C TYR A 294 2.19 -1.72 -15.07
N PHE A 295 1.49 -2.50 -14.23
CA PHE A 295 2.13 -3.26 -13.15
C PHE A 295 3.09 -4.33 -13.65
N ARG A 296 2.78 -5.00 -14.77
CA ARG A 296 3.69 -6.00 -15.36
C ARG A 296 5.00 -5.38 -15.82
N ILE A 297 4.97 -4.21 -16.45
CA ILE A 297 6.19 -3.52 -16.89
C ILE A 297 6.95 -3.02 -15.67
N PHE A 298 6.26 -2.42 -14.69
CA PHE A 298 6.90 -1.95 -13.46
C PHE A 298 7.63 -3.10 -12.72
N HIS A 299 6.96 -4.24 -12.53
CA HIS A 299 7.58 -5.45 -11.97
C HIS A 299 8.79 -5.91 -12.78
N ARG A 300 8.72 -5.90 -14.13
CA ARG A 300 9.86 -6.24 -14.99
C ARG A 300 11.04 -5.29 -14.81
N ILE A 301 10.79 -3.98 -14.65
CA ILE A 301 11.84 -2.99 -14.39
C ILE A 301 12.54 -3.31 -13.06
N ILE A 302 11.78 -3.45 -11.97
CA ILE A 302 12.34 -3.75 -10.64
C ILE A 302 13.15 -5.06 -10.68
N LYS A 303 12.59 -6.11 -11.28
CA LYS A 303 13.28 -7.38 -11.46
C LYS A 303 14.58 -7.23 -12.28
N TYR A 304 14.54 -6.45 -13.35
CA TYR A 304 15.71 -6.18 -14.18
C TYR A 304 16.81 -5.46 -13.40
N ILE A 305 16.45 -4.43 -12.62
CA ILE A 305 17.38 -3.73 -11.73
C ILE A 305 18.03 -4.72 -10.75
N ASN A 306 17.22 -5.58 -10.12
CA ASN A 306 17.72 -6.56 -9.15
C ASN A 306 18.71 -7.55 -9.76
N GLU A 307 18.42 -8.08 -10.95
CA GLU A 307 19.16 -9.18 -11.58
C GLU A 307 20.33 -8.74 -12.47
N LYS A 308 20.24 -7.57 -13.12
CA LYS A 308 21.17 -7.17 -14.19
C LYS A 308 22.05 -5.98 -13.86
N VAL A 309 21.67 -5.15 -12.89
CA VAL A 309 22.51 -4.01 -12.48
C VAL A 309 23.54 -4.50 -11.45
N PRO A 310 24.85 -4.33 -11.71
CA PRO A 310 25.89 -5.01 -10.95
C PRO A 310 26.20 -4.37 -9.59
N SER A 311 26.18 -3.03 -9.48
CA SER A 311 26.58 -2.31 -8.26
C SER A 311 25.36 -1.81 -7.48
N LYS A 312 25.49 -1.72 -6.15
CA LYS A 312 24.45 -1.16 -5.27
C LYS A 312 24.20 0.33 -5.56
N GLU A 313 25.24 1.07 -5.92
CA GLU A 313 25.15 2.48 -6.29
C GLU A 313 24.34 2.68 -7.58
N SER A 314 24.68 1.97 -8.65
CA SER A 314 23.92 2.05 -9.90
C SER A 314 22.47 1.58 -9.71
N LYS A 315 22.21 0.57 -8.86
CA LYS A 315 20.83 0.18 -8.52
C LYS A 315 20.04 1.34 -7.92
N LYS A 316 20.65 2.11 -7.02
CA LYS A 316 20.03 3.30 -6.42
C LYS A 316 19.73 4.36 -7.49
N ASP A 317 20.64 4.59 -8.42
CA ASP A 317 20.44 5.55 -9.51
C ASP A 317 19.25 5.15 -10.39
N TYR A 318 19.18 3.87 -10.80
CA TYR A 318 18.08 3.34 -11.59
C TYR A 318 16.72 3.39 -10.87
N LEU A 319 16.70 3.07 -9.57
CA LEU A 319 15.51 3.23 -8.74
C LEU A 319 15.11 4.71 -8.63
N GLY A 320 16.08 5.60 -8.51
CA GLY A 320 15.89 7.06 -8.50
C GLY A 320 15.24 7.56 -9.78
N PHE A 321 15.75 7.14 -10.94
CA PHE A 321 15.15 7.48 -12.24
C PHE A 321 13.72 6.96 -12.37
N LEU A 322 13.47 5.70 -12.02
CA LEU A 322 12.12 5.12 -12.05
C LEU A 322 11.17 5.86 -11.11
N ARG A 323 11.61 6.17 -9.89
CA ARG A 323 10.79 6.86 -8.89
C ARG A 323 10.48 8.29 -9.31
N ALA A 324 11.42 8.99 -9.94
CA ALA A 324 11.21 10.35 -10.45
C ALA A 324 10.14 10.42 -11.54
N THR A 325 9.81 9.30 -12.21
CA THR A 325 8.70 9.28 -13.17
C THR A 325 7.34 9.10 -12.53
N LEU A 326 7.23 8.89 -11.21
CA LEU A 326 5.97 8.59 -10.53
C LEU A 326 5.44 9.76 -9.70
N ASN A 327 4.12 9.87 -9.61
CA ASN A 327 3.48 10.76 -8.64
C ASN A 327 3.20 10.04 -7.33
N GLU A 328 2.79 10.79 -6.30
CA GLU A 328 2.48 10.24 -4.97
C GLU A 328 1.42 9.13 -5.02
N LYS A 329 0.28 9.36 -5.69
CA LYS A 329 -0.82 8.40 -5.73
C LYS A 329 -0.45 7.13 -6.48
N GLU A 330 0.33 7.24 -7.54
CA GLU A 330 0.92 6.12 -8.26
C GLU A 330 1.81 5.26 -7.36
N MET A 331 2.74 5.89 -6.62
CA MET A 331 3.61 5.19 -5.68
C MET A 331 2.80 4.43 -4.61
N LEU A 332 1.77 5.08 -4.05
CA LEU A 332 0.90 4.47 -3.05
C LEU A 332 0.06 3.32 -3.64
N VAL A 333 -0.47 3.46 -4.84
CA VAL A 333 -1.19 2.38 -5.53
C VAL A 333 -0.28 1.19 -5.82
N ILE A 334 0.97 1.42 -6.22
CA ILE A 334 1.99 0.37 -6.37
C ILE A 334 2.23 -0.34 -5.04
N PHE A 335 2.42 0.42 -3.96
CA PHE A 335 2.64 -0.13 -2.62
C PHE A 335 1.47 -1.00 -2.17
N TYR A 336 0.24 -0.48 -2.20
CA TYR A 336 -0.94 -1.22 -1.75
C TYR A 336 -1.22 -2.45 -2.62
N ASN A 337 -1.06 -2.33 -3.94
CA ASN A 337 -1.15 -3.49 -4.82
C ASN A 337 -0.11 -4.56 -4.42
N ALA A 338 1.16 -4.20 -4.24
CA ALA A 338 2.20 -5.16 -3.90
C ALA A 338 1.96 -5.87 -2.57
N VAL A 339 1.64 -5.11 -1.51
CA VAL A 339 1.57 -5.63 -0.14
C VAL A 339 0.25 -6.34 0.16
N TYR A 340 -0.87 -5.86 -0.38
CA TYR A 340 -2.20 -6.27 0.07
C TYR A 340 -3.01 -7.09 -0.94
N THR A 341 -2.46 -7.39 -2.13
CA THR A 341 -3.15 -8.22 -3.14
C THR A 341 -2.37 -9.48 -3.47
N GLU A 342 -3.09 -10.55 -3.84
CA GLU A 342 -2.44 -11.78 -4.32
C GLU A 342 -1.70 -11.55 -5.65
N ARG A 343 -2.29 -10.74 -6.53
CA ARG A 343 -1.72 -10.40 -7.85
C ARG A 343 -0.42 -9.60 -7.73
N GLY A 344 -0.29 -8.80 -6.69
CA GLY A 344 0.89 -7.99 -6.41
C GLY A 344 2.03 -8.74 -5.72
N SER A 345 1.82 -9.98 -5.26
CA SER A 345 2.83 -10.76 -4.52
C SER A 345 4.17 -10.93 -5.27
N GLY A 346 4.13 -11.10 -6.59
CA GLY A 346 5.33 -11.15 -7.42
C GLY A 346 6.10 -9.83 -7.44
N LEU A 347 5.38 -8.70 -7.46
CA LEU A 347 5.98 -7.38 -7.33
C LEU A 347 6.56 -7.17 -5.93
N LEU A 348 5.83 -7.57 -4.88
CA LEU A 348 6.31 -7.49 -3.50
C LEU A 348 7.67 -8.17 -3.32
N LYS A 349 7.80 -9.40 -3.84
CA LYS A 349 9.04 -10.18 -3.77
C LYS A 349 10.24 -9.44 -4.38
N GLU A 350 10.04 -8.67 -5.44
CA GLU A 350 11.13 -7.97 -6.12
C GLU A 350 11.37 -6.58 -5.52
N ILE A 351 10.31 -5.83 -5.21
CA ILE A 351 10.44 -4.48 -4.67
C ILE A 351 10.94 -4.46 -3.22
N SER A 352 10.68 -5.52 -2.44
CA SER A 352 11.17 -5.65 -1.06
C SER A 352 12.70 -5.78 -0.97
N LYS A 353 13.37 -6.15 -2.07
CA LYS A 353 14.85 -6.19 -2.16
C LYS A 353 15.47 -4.82 -2.41
N THR A 354 14.67 -3.76 -2.45
CA THR A 354 15.09 -2.42 -2.88
C THR A 354 14.67 -1.37 -1.87
N THR A 355 15.36 -0.24 -1.82
CA THR A 355 14.97 0.93 -1.02
C THR A 355 14.06 1.87 -1.82
N PHE A 356 13.18 1.33 -2.68
CA PHE A 356 12.39 2.12 -3.62
C PHE A 356 11.55 3.21 -2.93
N PHE A 357 10.91 2.88 -1.82
CA PHE A 357 10.08 3.82 -1.04
C PHE A 357 10.88 4.78 -0.16
N GLY A 358 12.20 4.57 0.00
CA GLY A 358 13.07 5.33 0.86
C GLY A 358 14.03 4.44 1.63
N GLU A 359 15.09 5.03 2.17
CA GLU A 359 15.96 4.37 3.15
C GLU A 359 15.34 4.39 4.55
N TYR A 360 15.86 3.54 5.45
CA TYR A 360 15.35 3.40 6.81
C TYR A 360 15.18 4.74 7.56
N HIS A 361 16.19 5.63 7.44
CA HIS A 361 16.20 6.93 8.12
C HIS A 361 15.29 7.97 7.46
N GLU A 362 14.84 7.74 6.22
CA GLU A 362 13.92 8.60 5.47
C GLU A 362 12.44 8.26 5.75
N LEU A 363 12.21 7.16 6.47
CA LEU A 363 10.88 6.58 6.74
C LEU A 363 10.53 6.59 8.24
N LEU A 364 11.12 7.52 9.00
CA LEU A 364 10.80 7.75 10.41
C LEU A 364 9.48 8.51 10.54
N GLU A 365 8.68 8.19 11.57
CA GLU A 365 7.32 8.74 11.72
C GLU A 365 7.26 10.25 11.99
N ASP A 366 8.33 10.76 12.61
CA ASP A 366 8.61 12.16 12.97
C ASP A 366 9.41 12.91 11.88
N GLY A 367 9.90 12.20 10.87
CA GLY A 367 10.67 12.75 9.77
C GLY A 367 9.82 13.18 8.57
N THR A 368 10.39 14.06 7.74
CA THR A 368 9.85 14.34 6.41
C THR A 368 10.15 13.17 5.48
N VAL A 369 9.14 12.35 5.18
CA VAL A 369 9.24 11.33 4.14
C VAL A 369 9.44 12.02 2.79
N GLN A 370 10.52 11.67 2.09
CA GLN A 370 10.99 12.46 0.93
C GLN A 370 10.15 12.26 -0.35
N HIS A 371 9.54 11.08 -0.52
CA HIS A 371 8.97 10.69 -1.83
C HIS A 371 7.44 10.75 -1.89
N PHE A 372 6.78 10.80 -0.75
CA PHE A 372 5.34 10.91 -0.63
C PHE A 372 4.98 11.54 0.71
N ASN A 373 3.81 12.16 0.80
CA ASN A 373 3.33 12.65 2.08
C ASN A 373 2.89 11.48 2.98
N SER A 374 3.47 11.38 4.18
CA SER A 374 3.09 10.35 5.17
C SER A 374 1.62 10.41 5.61
N SER A 375 0.96 11.58 5.49
CA SER A 375 -0.47 11.72 5.76
C SER A 375 -1.36 11.09 4.69
N SER A 376 -0.80 10.72 3.54
CA SER A 376 -1.47 9.98 2.47
C SER A 376 -1.34 8.47 2.63
N LEU A 377 -0.77 7.97 3.73
CA LEU A 377 -0.82 6.54 4.02
C LEU A 377 -2.18 6.19 4.63
N LEU A 378 -2.75 5.07 4.20
CA LEU A 378 -3.99 4.50 4.74
C LEU A 378 -3.79 4.03 6.19
N TRP A 379 -2.63 3.45 6.51
CA TRP A 379 -2.24 3.01 7.85
C TRP A 379 -0.81 3.49 8.16
N LYS A 380 -0.65 4.78 8.48
CA LYS A 380 0.67 5.45 8.53
C LYS A 380 1.75 4.64 9.26
N SER A 381 1.47 4.17 10.47
CA SER A 381 2.48 3.47 11.28
C SER A 381 2.86 2.11 10.68
N ASP A 382 1.86 1.29 10.33
CA ASP A 382 2.07 -0.04 9.75
C ASP A 382 2.72 0.02 8.37
N ASP A 383 2.27 0.94 7.52
CA ASP A 383 2.79 1.10 6.17
C ASP A 383 4.26 1.54 6.18
N LEU A 384 4.63 2.51 7.03
CA LEU A 384 6.03 2.90 7.21
C LEU A 384 6.86 1.76 7.80
N LYS A 385 6.31 0.98 8.73
CA LYS A 385 6.99 -0.20 9.27
C LYS A 385 7.29 -1.22 8.19
N ILE A 386 6.33 -1.52 7.31
CA ILE A 386 6.52 -2.44 6.18
C ILE A 386 7.59 -1.89 5.22
N MET A 387 7.50 -0.63 4.83
CA MET A 387 8.46 -0.01 3.91
C MET A 387 9.89 0.01 4.47
N ARG A 388 10.06 0.19 5.79
CA ARG A 388 11.38 0.15 6.45
C ARG A 388 12.04 -1.23 6.39
N GLU A 389 11.27 -2.31 6.26
CA GLU A 389 11.84 -3.65 6.09
C GLU A 389 12.40 -3.89 4.68
N PHE A 390 12.12 -3.00 3.72
CA PHE A 390 12.59 -3.18 2.34
C PHE A 390 14.07 -2.80 2.22
N GLY A 391 14.82 -3.58 1.43
CA GLY A 391 16.26 -3.36 1.19
C GLY A 391 17.17 -3.69 2.38
N LYS A 392 16.68 -4.43 3.39
CA LYS A 392 17.48 -4.93 4.52
C LYS A 392 18.31 -6.18 4.21
N GLU A 393 18.01 -6.88 3.11
CA GLU A 393 18.84 -7.95 2.53
C GLU A 393 19.82 -7.36 1.51
#